data_AF-A0A1A0H5P1-F1
#
_entry.id   AF-A0A1A0H5P1-F1
#
_cell.length_a   1.000
_cell.length_b   1.000
_cell.length_c   1.000
_cell.angle_alpha   90.00
_cell.angle_beta   90.00
_cell.angle_gamma   90.00
#
_symmetry.space_group_name_H-M   'P 1'
#
loop_
_entity.id
_entity.type
_entity.pdbx_description
1 polymer ?
#
loop_
_entity_poly.entity_id
_entity_poly.type
_entity_poly.pdbx_seq_one_letter_code
_entity_poly.pdbx_strand_id
1 'polypeptide(L)'
;MTVTILDPAKLSLFYPKASDVTPQKIRVISQAVDYDISSALLAVQRLPNLGPLHEEINLDGLDAENTEPQLAHVDLSKTNHASSSLYIPPGTIVSVVGFYNGSIITAVECIPLSEQVLLGKYIDTLAAVGTLKQL
;
A
#
# COMPACT_ATOMS: atom_id res chain seq x y z
N MET A 1 -11.25 -3.47 -13.63
CA MET A 1 -11.04 -2.10 -13.10
C MET A 1 -10.19 -2.24 -11.84
N THR A 2 -9.10 -1.50 -11.70
CA THR A 2 -8.15 -1.64 -10.59
C THR A 2 -8.46 -0.58 -9.53
N VAL A 3 -8.74 -0.96 -8.29
CA VAL A 3 -8.94 0.01 -7.20
C VAL A 3 -7.59 0.50 -6.71
N THR A 4 -7.47 1.81 -6.49
CA THR A 4 -6.30 2.42 -5.86
C THR A 4 -6.49 2.37 -4.35
N ILE A 5 -5.57 1.70 -3.67
CA ILE A 5 -5.54 1.52 -2.21
C ILE A 5 -4.49 2.45 -1.64
N LEU A 6 -4.87 3.23 -0.64
CA LEU A 6 -3.98 4.17 0.07
C LEU A 6 -3.60 3.69 1.47
N ASP A 7 -4.36 2.73 1.99
CA ASP A 7 -4.11 2.08 3.27
C ASP A 7 -3.85 0.59 3.04
N PRO A 8 -2.58 0.19 2.85
CA PRO A 8 -2.25 -1.18 2.50
C PRO A 8 -2.52 -2.17 3.64
N ALA A 9 -2.57 -1.71 4.89
CA ALA A 9 -2.93 -2.53 6.04
C ALA A 9 -4.36 -3.07 5.96
N LYS A 10 -5.25 -2.35 5.26
CA LYS A 10 -6.67 -2.69 5.16
C LYS A 10 -7.01 -3.52 3.93
N LEU A 11 -6.02 -4.01 3.18
CA LEU A 11 -6.25 -4.81 1.97
C LEU A 11 -7.14 -6.04 2.19
N SER A 12 -7.01 -6.70 3.35
CA SER A 12 -7.85 -7.83 3.73
C SER A 12 -9.32 -7.45 3.89
N LEU A 13 -9.63 -6.21 4.27
CA LEU A 13 -11.01 -5.70 4.36
C LEU A 13 -11.63 -5.45 2.98
N PHE A 14 -10.81 -4.95 2.03
CA PHE A 14 -11.27 -4.72 0.66
C PHE A 14 -11.41 -6.03 -0.13
N TYR A 15 -10.53 -6.99 0.13
CA TYR A 15 -10.44 -8.24 -0.61
C TYR A 15 -10.42 -9.47 0.30
N PRO A 16 -11.49 -9.71 1.09
CA PRO A 16 -11.52 -10.81 2.06
C PRO A 16 -11.49 -12.20 1.42
N LYS A 17 -11.76 -12.29 0.11
CA LYS A 17 -11.72 -13.53 -0.69
C LYS A 17 -10.43 -13.69 -1.51
N ALA A 18 -9.45 -12.81 -1.32
CA ALA A 18 -8.15 -12.96 -1.97
C ALA A 18 -7.47 -14.23 -1.46
N SER A 19 -6.91 -15.00 -2.39
CA SER A 19 -6.13 -16.21 -2.10
C SER A 19 -5.07 -16.38 -3.18
N ASP A 20 -4.14 -17.32 -3.02
CA ASP A 20 -3.17 -17.68 -4.07
C ASP A 20 -3.85 -18.15 -5.37
N VAL A 21 -5.03 -18.78 -5.25
CA VAL A 21 -5.81 -19.26 -6.41
C VAL A 21 -6.63 -18.13 -7.04
N THR A 22 -7.04 -17.14 -6.24
CA THR A 22 -7.89 -16.02 -6.65
C THR A 22 -7.27 -14.67 -6.31
N PRO A 23 -6.07 -14.35 -6.85
CA PRO A 23 -5.39 -13.12 -6.51
C PRO A 23 -6.14 -11.90 -7.07
N GLN A 24 -6.10 -10.80 -6.34
CA GLN A 24 -6.81 -9.56 -6.70
C GLN A 24 -5.82 -8.54 -7.26
N LYS A 25 -6.10 -8.05 -8.47
CA LYS A 25 -5.29 -6.99 -9.09
C LYS A 25 -5.54 -5.67 -8.37
N ILE A 26 -4.48 -5.08 -7.83
CA ILE A 26 -4.55 -3.83 -7.06
C ILE A 26 -3.50 -2.82 -7.53
N ARG A 27 -3.76 -1.56 -7.21
CA ARG A 27 -2.75 -0.50 -7.21
C ARG A 27 -2.66 0.04 -5.80
N VAL A 28 -1.46 0.14 -5.24
CA VAL A 28 -1.21 0.69 -3.90
C VAL A 28 -0.33 1.93 -4.03
N ILE A 29 -0.71 3.00 -3.35
CA ILE A 29 0.17 4.16 -3.15
C ILE A 29 0.46 4.25 -1.66
N SER A 30 1.73 4.11 -1.31
CA SER A 30 2.17 3.90 0.07
C SER A 30 3.59 4.40 0.29
N GLN A 31 4.01 4.54 1.53
CA GLN A 31 5.36 4.91 1.90
C GLN A 31 6.18 3.65 2.18
N ALA A 32 7.36 3.55 1.58
CA ALA A 32 8.35 2.53 1.91
C ALA A 32 8.88 2.74 3.32
N VAL A 33 8.92 1.66 4.11
CA VAL A 33 9.47 1.66 5.48
C VAL A 33 10.84 1.02 5.49
N ASP A 34 10.94 -0.16 4.88
CA ASP A 34 12.18 -0.93 4.81
C ASP A 34 12.17 -1.85 3.60
N TYR A 35 13.36 -2.18 3.08
CA TYR A 35 13.53 -3.09 1.96
C TYR A 35 14.61 -4.12 2.26
N ASP A 36 14.21 -5.39 2.34
CA ASP A 36 15.14 -6.50 2.45
C ASP A 36 15.54 -6.98 1.05
N ILE A 37 16.79 -6.67 0.68
CA ILE A 37 17.40 -7.04 -0.59
C ILE A 37 17.49 -8.56 -0.76
N SER A 38 17.64 -9.32 0.34
CA SER A 38 17.84 -10.78 0.29
C SER A 38 16.57 -11.53 -0.08
N SER A 39 15.43 -11.08 0.45
CA SER A 39 14.11 -11.64 0.16
C SER A 39 13.34 -10.90 -0.93
N ALA A 40 13.85 -9.75 -1.40
CA ALA A 40 13.17 -8.83 -2.31
C ALA A 40 11.80 -8.35 -1.77
N LEU A 41 11.67 -8.25 -0.44
CA LEU A 41 10.45 -7.80 0.22
C LEU A 41 10.57 -6.34 0.66
N LEU A 42 9.63 -5.53 0.19
CA LEU A 42 9.45 -4.13 0.58
C LEU A 42 8.31 -4.05 1.60
N ALA A 43 8.63 -3.57 2.81
CA ALA A 43 7.63 -3.19 3.79
C ALA A 43 7.09 -1.80 3.46
N VAL A 44 5.77 -1.67 3.36
CA VAL A 44 5.10 -0.41 3.06
C VAL A 44 4.03 -0.10 4.10
N GLN A 45 3.84 1.19 4.35
CA GLN A 45 2.82 1.71 5.23
C GLN A 45 1.99 2.79 4.54
N ARG A 46 0.86 3.13 5.14
CA ARG A 46 0.04 4.26 4.72
C ARG A 46 0.84 5.57 4.75
N LEU A 47 0.53 6.51 3.86
CA LEU A 47 1.18 7.83 3.87
C LEU A 47 0.86 8.58 5.18
N PRO A 48 1.87 9.15 5.86
CA PRO A 48 1.68 9.82 7.16
C PRO A 48 0.82 11.09 7.07
N ASN A 49 0.80 11.74 5.90
CA ASN A 49 0.06 13.01 5.69
C ASN A 49 -1.41 12.80 5.29
N LEU A 50 -1.89 11.56 5.19
CA LEU A 50 -3.31 11.28 4.91
C LEU A 50 -4.11 11.35 6.21
N GLY A 51 -5.14 12.20 6.25
CA GLY A 51 -6.17 12.15 7.30
C GLY A 51 -6.89 10.80 7.32
N PRO A 52 -7.51 10.37 8.44
CA PRO A 52 -8.13 9.05 8.60
C PRO A 52 -9.05 8.70 7.42
N LEU A 53 -8.69 7.66 6.65
CA LEU A 53 -9.45 7.21 5.47
C LEU A 53 -10.58 6.25 5.83
N HIS A 54 -10.49 5.64 7.01
CA HIS A 54 -11.42 4.66 7.52
C HIS A 54 -11.75 5.02 8.97
N GLU A 55 -13.04 5.07 9.31
CA GLU A 55 -13.47 5.08 10.70
C GLU A 55 -13.27 3.66 11.26
N GLU A 56 -12.26 3.48 12.11
CA GLU A 56 -12.17 2.29 12.93
C GLU A 56 -13.17 2.41 14.07
N ILE A 57 -14.24 1.61 14.00
CA ILE A 57 -15.16 1.46 15.13
C ILE A 57 -14.52 0.49 16.11
N ASN A 58 -13.74 1.02 17.05
CA ASN A 58 -13.24 0.25 18.19
C ASN A 58 -14.40 -0.11 19.11
N LEU A 59 -14.84 -1.37 19.05
CA LEU A 59 -15.92 -1.89 19.88
C LEU A 59 -15.50 -2.15 21.35
N ASP A 60 -14.19 -2.12 21.63
CA ASP A 60 -13.63 -2.56 22.93
C ASP A 60 -13.16 -1.42 23.86
N GLY A 61 -13.39 -0.15 23.51
CA GLY A 61 -13.16 0.97 24.45
C GLY A 61 -11.73 1.12 24.98
N LEU A 62 -10.75 0.51 24.33
CA LEU A 62 -9.32 0.74 24.59
C LEU A 62 -8.89 1.99 23.82
N ASP A 63 -8.35 2.94 24.56
CA ASP A 63 -7.87 4.23 24.09
C ASP A 63 -7.07 4.11 22.79
N ALA A 64 -7.36 5.01 21.84
CA ALA A 64 -6.80 5.07 20.49
C ALA A 64 -5.32 5.53 20.44
N GLU A 65 -4.52 5.15 21.42
CA GLU A 65 -3.08 5.46 21.48
C GLU A 65 -2.26 4.16 21.38
N ASN A 66 -1.43 4.06 20.34
CA ASN A 66 -0.46 2.98 20.06
C ASN A 66 -0.92 1.71 19.35
N THR A 67 -1.74 1.83 18.29
CA THR A 67 -1.69 0.81 17.25
C THR A 67 -0.41 1.06 16.43
N GLU A 68 0.61 0.22 16.58
CA GLU A 68 1.78 0.24 15.71
C GLU A 68 1.33 0.31 14.23
N PRO A 69 2.01 1.09 13.37
CA PRO A 69 1.64 1.19 11.97
C PRO A 69 1.65 -0.20 11.33
N GLN A 70 0.47 -0.72 10.97
CA GLN A 70 0.34 -2.01 10.32
C GLN A 70 1.04 -1.96 8.96
N LEU A 71 2.10 -2.77 8.82
CA LEU A 71 2.88 -2.88 7.59
C LEU A 71 2.25 -3.90 6.66
N ALA A 72 2.29 -3.60 5.36
CA ALA A 72 2.04 -4.59 4.33
C ALA A 72 3.35 -4.94 3.61
N HIS A 73 3.45 -6.17 3.13
CA HIS A 73 4.63 -6.64 2.41
C HIS A 73 4.37 -6.72 0.92
N VAL A 74 5.31 -6.18 0.15
CA VAL A 74 5.33 -6.19 -1.31
C VAL A 74 6.52 -7.01 -1.77
N ASP A 75 6.27 -8.08 -2.49
CA ASP A 75 7.28 -8.88 -3.17
C ASP A 75 7.64 -8.24 -4.51
N LEU A 76 8.90 -7.80 -4.63
CA LEU A 76 9.46 -7.14 -5.81
C LEU A 76 10.22 -8.10 -6.74
N SER A 77 10.28 -9.40 -6.43
CA SER A 77 11.05 -10.41 -7.19
C SER A 77 10.68 -10.51 -8.67
N LYS A 78 9.42 -10.18 -9.01
CA LYS A 78 8.89 -10.24 -10.39
C LYS A 78 8.85 -8.90 -11.10
N THR A 79 9.36 -7.83 -10.49
CA THR A 79 9.37 -6.52 -11.13
C THR A 79 10.43 -6.48 -12.22
N ASN A 80 10.14 -5.77 -13.32
CA ASN A 80 11.13 -5.59 -14.41
C ASN A 80 12.41 -4.87 -13.95
N HIS A 81 12.41 -4.28 -12.76
CA HIS A 81 13.55 -3.63 -12.12
C HIS A 81 14.36 -4.57 -11.21
N ALA A 82 13.94 -5.81 -10.99
CA ALA A 82 14.62 -6.79 -10.12
C ALA A 82 16.06 -7.13 -10.54
N SER A 83 16.44 -6.80 -11.79
CA SER A 83 17.79 -7.00 -12.33
C SER A 83 18.72 -5.80 -12.16
N SER A 84 18.19 -4.62 -11.82
CA SER A 84 18.97 -3.45 -11.42
C SER A 84 18.90 -3.29 -9.91
N SER A 85 19.93 -2.72 -9.28
CA SER A 85 19.96 -2.41 -7.85
C SER A 85 18.86 -1.42 -7.45
N LEU A 86 17.60 -1.88 -7.37
CA LEU A 86 16.47 -1.08 -6.96
C LEU A 86 16.58 -0.87 -5.45
N TYR A 87 17.38 0.11 -5.06
CA TYR A 87 17.38 0.63 -3.71
C TYR A 87 16.21 1.59 -3.58
N ILE A 88 15.23 1.23 -2.76
CA ILE A 88 14.12 2.11 -2.37
C ILE A 88 14.45 2.60 -0.95
N PRO A 89 14.90 3.86 -0.78
CA PRO A 89 15.19 4.39 0.54
C PRO A 89 13.92 4.38 1.42
N PRO A 90 14.04 4.10 2.73
CA PRO A 90 12.98 4.37 3.70
C PRO A 90 12.44 5.79 3.55
N GLY A 91 11.12 5.94 3.65
CA GLY A 91 10.42 7.22 3.49
C GLY A 91 9.98 7.52 2.05
N THR A 92 10.51 6.80 1.05
CA THR A 92 10.13 6.99 -0.36
C THR A 92 8.67 6.63 -0.58
N ILE A 93 7.93 7.46 -1.31
CA ILE A 93 6.56 7.14 -1.69
C ILE A 93 6.58 6.32 -2.97
N VAL A 94 5.86 5.20 -2.98
CA VAL A 94 5.85 4.25 -4.08
C VAL A 94 4.44 4.02 -4.60
N SER A 95 4.31 3.89 -5.92
CA SER A 95 3.14 3.35 -6.60
C SER A 95 3.43 1.92 -7.01
N VAL A 96 2.76 0.97 -6.37
CA VAL A 96 2.87 -0.46 -6.65
C VAL A 96 1.65 -0.91 -7.44
N VAL A 97 1.86 -1.59 -8.56
CA VAL A 97 0.81 -2.31 -9.28
C VAL A 97 1.12 -3.78 -9.23
N GLY A 98 0.15 -4.58 -8.77
CA GLY A 98 0.41 -5.99 -8.51
C GLY A 98 -0.84 -6.78 -8.20
N PHE A 99 -0.61 -7.94 -7.60
CA PHE A 99 -1.62 -8.91 -7.25
C PHE A 99 -1.54 -9.22 -5.75
N TYR A 100 -2.64 -9.02 -5.03
CA TYR A 100 -2.75 -9.37 -3.62
C TYR A 100 -3.40 -10.76 -3.48
N ASN A 101 -2.73 -11.64 -2.75
CA ASN A 101 -3.16 -13.03 -2.55
C ASN A 101 -3.82 -13.28 -1.18
N GLY A 102 -4.13 -12.24 -0.42
CA GLY A 102 -4.65 -12.36 0.96
C GLY A 102 -3.58 -12.21 2.04
N SER A 103 -2.29 -12.25 1.69
CA SER A 103 -1.19 -12.03 2.64
C SER A 103 -0.18 -10.99 2.14
N ILE A 104 0.31 -11.15 0.92
CA ILE A 104 1.36 -10.32 0.33
C ILE A 104 0.93 -9.76 -1.02
N ILE A 105 1.61 -8.69 -1.45
CA ILE A 105 1.39 -8.08 -2.76
C ILE A 105 2.54 -8.51 -3.66
N THR A 106 2.26 -9.33 -4.68
CA THR A 106 3.24 -9.60 -5.73
C THR A 106 3.24 -8.44 -6.72
N ALA A 107 4.29 -7.62 -6.70
CA ALA A 107 4.41 -6.48 -7.58
C ALA A 107 4.78 -6.92 -9.00
N VAL A 108 4.06 -6.36 -9.98
CA VAL A 108 4.47 -6.37 -11.39
C VAL A 108 5.28 -5.11 -11.69
N GLU A 109 4.93 -4.01 -11.03
CA GLU A 109 5.55 -2.70 -11.21
C GLU A 109 5.61 -1.99 -9.86
N CYS A 110 6.74 -1.36 -9.57
CA CYS A 110 6.94 -0.52 -8.40
C CYS A 110 7.74 0.72 -8.82
N ILE A 111 7.09 1.89 -8.76
CA ILE A 111 7.69 3.15 -9.19
C ILE A 111 7.78 4.10 -8.00
N PRO A 112 8.96 4.65 -7.69
CA PRO A 112 9.07 5.74 -6.73
C PRO A 112 8.41 7.00 -7.31
N LEU A 113 7.56 7.64 -6.51
CA LEU A 113 6.88 8.88 -6.84
C LEU A 113 7.66 10.06 -6.24
N SER A 114 7.81 11.13 -7.02
CA SER A 114 8.39 12.38 -6.51
C SER A 114 7.48 13.00 -5.46
N GLU A 115 8.06 13.41 -4.32
CA GLU A 115 7.36 14.01 -3.18
C GLU A 115 6.50 15.23 -3.57
N GLN A 116 6.90 15.94 -4.63
CA GLN A 116 6.17 17.11 -5.14
C GLN A 116 4.78 16.78 -5.71
N VAL A 117 4.56 15.54 -6.16
CA VAL A 117 3.26 15.09 -6.70
C VAL A 117 2.20 14.97 -5.60
N LEU A 118 2.63 14.87 -4.33
CA LEU A 118 1.77 14.60 -3.18
C LEU A 118 1.66 15.81 -2.25
N LEU A 119 1.93 17.02 -2.72
CA LEU A 119 1.71 18.24 -1.92
C LEU A 119 0.30 18.80 -2.13
N GLY A 120 -0.39 19.07 -1.02
CA GLY A 120 -1.65 19.83 -0.96
C GLY A 120 -2.83 19.13 -1.63
N LYS A 121 -3.44 19.78 -2.63
CA LYS A 121 -4.73 19.41 -3.26
C LYS A 121 -4.79 18.00 -3.84
N TYR A 122 -3.64 17.41 -4.17
CA TYR A 122 -3.57 16.08 -4.78
C TYR A 122 -3.74 14.95 -3.75
N ILE A 123 -3.40 15.15 -2.48
CA ILE A 123 -3.66 14.17 -1.42
C ILE A 123 -5.16 14.03 -1.18
N ASP A 124 -5.90 15.14 -1.09
CA ASP A 124 -7.35 15.10 -0.92
C ASP A 124 -8.04 14.44 -2.12
N THR A 125 -7.53 14.70 -3.33
CA THR A 125 -8.01 14.06 -4.55
C THR A 125 -7.71 12.56 -4.55
N LEU A 126 -6.52 12.16 -4.09
CA LEU A 126 -6.17 10.74 -3.94
C LEU A 126 -7.06 10.05 -2.92
N ALA A 127 -7.26 10.68 -1.75
CA ALA A 127 -8.17 10.20 -0.72
C ALA A 127 -9.58 10.01 -1.29
N ALA A 128 -10.10 11.01 -2.02
CA ALA A 128 -11.39 10.94 -2.69
C ALA A 128 -11.46 9.78 -3.71
N VAL A 129 -10.41 9.57 -4.51
CA VAL A 129 -10.32 8.45 -5.47
C VAL A 129 -10.26 7.09 -4.77
N GLY A 130 -9.58 6.99 -3.64
CA GLY A 130 -9.56 5.77 -2.81
C GLY A 130 -10.92 5.45 -2.18
N THR A 131 -11.71 6.47 -1.86
CA THR A 131 -13.07 6.34 -1.29
C THR A 131 -14.20 6.23 -2.31
N LEU A 132 -13.94 6.54 -3.59
CA LEU A 132 -14.91 6.39 -4.68
C LEU A 132 -15.18 4.90 -4.92
N LYS A 133 -16.08 4.34 -4.10
CA LYS A 133 -16.75 3.07 -4.37
C LYS A 133 -17.45 3.17 -5.72
N GLN A 134 -17.25 2.14 -6.54
CA GLN A 134 -18.08 1.85 -7.71
C GLN A 134 -19.56 1.99 -7.33
N LEU A 135 -20.24 2.98 -7.94
CA LEU A 135 -21.66 2.87 -8.27
C LEU A 135 -21.81 1.81 -9.37
#